data_AF-N9KKU6-F1
#
_entry.id   AF-N9KKU6-F1
#
_cell.length_a   1.000
_cell.length_b   1.000
_cell.length_c   1.000
_cell.angle_alpha   90.00
_cell.angle_beta   90.00
_cell.angle_gamma   90.00
#
_symmetry.space_group_name_H-M   'P 1'
#
loop_
_entity.id
_entity.type
_entity.pdbx_description
1 polymer ?
#
loop_
_entity_poly.entity_id
_entity_poly.type
_entity_poly.pdbx_seq_one_letter_code
_entity_poly.pdbx_strand_id
1 'polypeptide(L)'
;MASKHYALPDPRILVSETYWMTDNLSMAIQMVEQGLGWGNFPLSVVKAHFNQQSLVRLAFSDTTNRLDMPIHAIWPSYKPLSQSLQFLIEFWAKQIQIE
;
A
#
# COMPACT_ATOMS: atom_id res chain seq x y z
N MET A 1 -2.64 -4.40 -4.36
CA MET A 1 -1.89 -5.66 -4.47
C MET A 1 -2.88 -6.82 -4.45
N ALA A 2 -2.87 -7.67 -5.48
CA ALA A 2 -3.69 -8.89 -5.53
C ALA A 2 -3.02 -9.95 -4.67
N SER A 3 -3.73 -10.51 -3.69
CA SER A 3 -3.26 -11.72 -3.02
C SER A 3 -3.37 -12.91 -3.98
N LYS A 4 -2.35 -13.79 -4.03
CA LYS A 4 -2.41 -15.03 -4.81
C LYS A 4 -3.60 -15.94 -4.42
N HIS A 5 -4.04 -15.83 -3.17
CA HIS A 5 -5.04 -16.73 -2.58
C HIS A 5 -6.46 -16.16 -2.57
N TYR A 6 -6.64 -14.89 -2.94
CA TYR A 6 -7.95 -14.24 -2.97
C TYR A 6 -8.13 -13.53 -4.29
N ALA A 7 -9.26 -13.79 -4.96
CA ALA A 7 -9.66 -13.04 -6.13
C ALA A 7 -9.61 -11.53 -5.80
N LEU A 8 -9.11 -10.74 -6.75
CA LEU A 8 -9.13 -9.29 -6.60
C LEU A 8 -10.57 -8.85 -6.30
N PRO A 9 -10.82 -8.15 -5.18
CA PRO A 9 -12.18 -7.70 -4.86
C PRO A 9 -12.73 -6.74 -5.91
N ASP A 10 -11.85 -6.13 -6.71
CA ASP A 10 -12.22 -5.30 -7.85
C ASP A 10 -11.34 -5.63 -9.09
N PRO A 11 -11.92 -6.20 -10.15
CA PRO A 11 -11.18 -6.51 -11.38
C PRO A 11 -10.76 -5.26 -12.16
N ARG A 12 -11.31 -4.07 -11.86
CA ARG A 12 -10.90 -2.79 -12.48
C ARG A 12 -9.49 -2.35 -12.11
N ILE A 13 -8.86 -3.04 -11.15
CA ILE A 13 -7.46 -2.83 -10.75
C ILE A 13 -6.48 -3.44 -11.78
N LEU A 14 -6.96 -4.37 -12.62
CA LEU A 14 -6.15 -5.01 -13.66
C LEU A 14 -6.25 -4.21 -14.96
N VAL A 15 -5.21 -3.44 -15.28
CA VAL A 15 -5.18 -2.55 -16.47
C VAL A 15 -4.18 -3.08 -17.52
N SER A 16 -3.91 -4.39 -17.51
CA SER A 16 -3.01 -5.05 -18.47
C SER A 16 -3.41 -6.52 -18.67
N GLU A 17 -3.30 -7.00 -19.90
CA GLU A 17 -3.50 -8.41 -20.26
C GLU A 17 -2.34 -9.30 -19.77
N THR A 18 -1.14 -8.72 -19.65
CA THR A 18 0.04 -9.40 -19.07
C THR A 18 0.33 -8.84 -17.69
N TYR A 19 0.42 -9.70 -16.67
CA TYR A 19 0.66 -9.29 -15.30
C TYR A 19 1.65 -10.21 -14.59
N TRP A 20 2.47 -9.62 -13.72
CA TRP A 20 3.41 -10.36 -12.86
C TRP A 20 2.96 -10.17 -11.41
N MET A 21 3.16 -11.19 -10.58
CA MET A 21 2.65 -11.20 -9.20
C MET A 21 3.72 -11.69 -8.24
N THR A 22 3.76 -11.06 -7.07
CA THR A 22 4.58 -11.47 -5.92
C THR A 22 3.79 -11.20 -4.64
N ASP A 23 4.07 -11.96 -3.59
CA ASP A 23 3.50 -11.78 -2.26
C ASP A 23 4.33 -10.83 -1.38
N ASN A 24 5.46 -10.32 -1.90
CA ASN A 24 6.34 -9.41 -1.21
C ASN A 24 6.29 -8.00 -1.83
N LEU A 25 5.93 -6.99 -1.04
CA LEU A 25 5.84 -5.59 -1.49
C LEU A 25 7.18 -5.03 -1.97
N SER A 26 8.28 -5.28 -1.27
CA SER A 26 9.60 -4.79 -1.68
C SER A 26 10.03 -5.41 -3.00
N MET A 27 9.74 -6.69 -3.21
CA MET A 27 10.01 -7.35 -4.49
C MET A 27 9.16 -6.75 -5.61
N ALA A 28 7.88 -6.46 -5.36
CA ALA A 28 7.01 -5.83 -6.36
C ALA A 28 7.54 -4.45 -6.80
N ILE A 29 8.05 -3.67 -5.85
CA ILE A 29 8.68 -2.37 -6.12
C ILE A 29 9.94 -2.54 -6.97
N GLN A 30 10.84 -3.45 -6.56
CA GLN A 30 12.08 -3.73 -7.30
C GLN A 30 11.80 -4.19 -8.74
N MET A 31 10.77 -4.99 -8.95
CA MET A 31 10.39 -5.41 -10.30
C MET A 31 10.03 -4.21 -11.18
N VAL A 32 9.28 -3.23 -10.65
CA VAL A 32 8.95 -2.01 -11.38
C VAL A 32 10.20 -1.14 -11.60
N GLU A 33 11.07 -1.00 -10.61
CA GLU A 33 12.35 -0.27 -10.76
C GLU A 33 13.27 -0.89 -11.82
N GLN A 34 13.23 -2.22 -12.00
CA GLN A 34 13.98 -2.92 -13.04
C GLN A 34 13.27 -2.93 -14.41
N GLY A 35 12.12 -2.24 -14.55
CA GLY A 35 11.42 -2.07 -15.83
C GLY A 35 10.47 -3.21 -16.21
N LEU A 36 10.11 -4.08 -15.27
CA LEU A 36 9.24 -5.25 -15.54
C LEU A 36 7.75 -4.85 -15.70
N GLY A 37 7.43 -3.56 -15.62
CA GLY A 37 6.10 -3.01 -15.82
C GLY A 37 5.82 -1.85 -14.89
N TRP A 38 4.56 -1.71 -14.47
CA TRP A 38 4.09 -0.69 -13.54
C TRP A 38 3.17 -1.31 -12.50
N GLY A 39 2.93 -0.61 -11.39
CA GLY A 39 2.10 -1.13 -10.30
C GLY A 39 1.45 -0.04 -9.47
N ASN A 40 0.37 -0.42 -8.78
CA ASN A 40 -0.33 0.43 -7.82
C ASN A 40 0.21 0.17 -6.41
N PHE A 41 1.00 1.12 -5.89
CA PHE A 41 1.64 1.02 -4.58
C PHE A 41 1.11 2.07 -3.59
N PRO A 42 1.12 1.78 -2.27
CA PRO A 42 0.84 2.78 -1.25
C PRO A 42 1.85 3.94 -1.33
N LEU A 43 1.35 5.17 -1.36
CA LEU A 43 2.19 6.37 -1.51
C LEU A 43 3.23 6.51 -0.40
N SER A 44 2.89 6.14 0.84
CA SER A 44 3.80 6.19 1.99
C SER A 44 5.07 5.36 1.77
N VAL A 45 5.00 4.29 0.98
CA VAL A 45 6.14 3.40 0.72
C VAL A 45 6.98 3.93 -0.44
N VAL A 46 6.36 4.40 -1.52
CA VAL A 46 7.08 4.81 -2.74
C VAL A 46 7.58 6.26 -2.74
N LYS A 47 7.20 7.08 -1.74
CA LYS A 47 7.63 8.49 -1.62
C LYS A 47 9.15 8.65 -1.67
N ALA A 48 9.89 7.77 -0.98
CA ALA A 48 11.36 7.79 -0.99
C ALA A 48 11.95 7.46 -2.38
N HIS A 49 11.34 6.54 -3.12
CA HIS A 49 11.76 6.13 -4.46
C HIS A 49 11.52 7.25 -5.50
N PHE A 50 10.43 8.01 -5.34
CA PHE A 50 10.21 9.22 -6.15
C PHE A 50 11.28 10.29 -5.91
N ASN A 51 11.68 10.51 -4.64
CA ASN A 51 12.75 11.44 -4.30
C ASN A 51 14.11 11.02 -4.89
N GLN A 52 14.34 9.71 -5.00
CA GLN A 52 15.54 9.14 -5.62
C GLN A 52 15.46 9.04 -7.15
N GLN A 53 14.32 9.43 -7.74
CA GLN A 53 14.05 9.32 -9.18
C GLN A 53 14.15 7.89 -9.73
N SER A 54 14.08 6.87 -8.87
CA SER A 54 14.04 5.46 -9.30
C SER A 54 12.66 5.04 -9.79
N LEU A 55 11.62 5.76 -9.35
CA LEU A 55 10.24 5.58 -9.80
C LEU A 55 9.64 6.91 -10.27
N VAL A 56 8.66 6.81 -11.16
CA VAL A 56 7.83 7.95 -11.59
C VAL A 56 6.36 7.62 -11.39
N ARG A 57 5.56 8.62 -11.00
CA ARG A 57 4.11 8.46 -10.88
C ARG A 57 3.46 8.61 -12.25
N LEU A 58 2.75 7.57 -12.70
CA LEU A 58 1.94 7.64 -13.90
C LEU A 58 0.64 8.40 -13.62
N ALA A 59 0.38 9.44 -14.41
CA ALA A 59 -0.86 10.22 -14.37
C ALA A 59 -1.79 9.72 -15.48
N PHE A 60 -2.89 9.07 -15.10
CA PHE A 60 -3.95 8.67 -16.03
C PHE A 60 -5.03 9.75 -16.05
N SER A 61 -5.53 10.10 -17.22
CA SER A 61 -6.60 11.11 -17.39
C SER A 61 -7.97 10.58 -16.95
N ASP A 62 -8.18 9.27 -17.06
CA ASP A 62 -9.53 8.66 -17.04
C ASP A 62 -9.79 7.79 -15.81
N THR A 63 -8.82 7.68 -14.90
CA THR A 63 -8.96 6.91 -13.66
C THR A 63 -8.56 7.76 -12.47
N THR A 64 -9.47 7.93 -11.51
CA THR A 64 -9.10 8.42 -10.19
C THR A 64 -8.22 7.37 -9.52
N ASN A 65 -6.92 7.53 -9.69
CA ASN A 65 -5.87 6.60 -9.30
C ASN A 65 -5.62 6.61 -7.77
N ARG A 66 -6.69 6.71 -6.98
CA ARG A 66 -6.65 6.81 -5.53
C ARG A 66 -7.63 5.84 -4.91
N LEU A 67 -7.08 4.75 -4.38
CA LEU A 67 -7.77 3.89 -3.44
C LEU A 67 -7.32 4.31 -2.03
N ASP A 68 -8.24 4.89 -1.27
CA ASP A 68 -7.98 5.23 0.12
C ASP A 68 -7.92 3.91 0.93
N MET A 69 -6.74 3.58 1.46
CA MET A 69 -6.49 2.36 2.23
C MET A 69 -6.41 2.70 3.72
N PRO A 70 -7.51 2.55 4.49
CA PRO A 70 -7.47 2.79 5.93
C PRO A 70 -6.65 1.70 6.63
N ILE A 71 -5.83 2.10 7.60
CA ILE A 71 -5.10 1.19 8.48
C ILE A 71 -5.86 1.12 9.81
N HIS A 72 -6.23 -0.09 10.23
CA HIS A 72 -6.99 -0.31 11.45
C HIS A 72 -6.12 -1.03 12.50
N ALA A 73 -6.12 -0.50 13.73
CA ALA A 73 -5.62 -1.22 14.89
C ALA A 73 -6.73 -2.15 15.43
N ILE A 74 -6.43 -3.43 15.60
CA ILE A 74 -7.38 -4.43 16.08
C ILE A 74 -6.86 -5.12 17.35
N TRP A 75 -7.76 -5.42 18.29
CA TRP A 75 -7.45 -6.14 19.52
C TRP A 75 -8.63 -7.02 19.95
N PRO A 76 -8.40 -8.04 20.80
CA PRO A 76 -9.47 -8.90 21.28
C PRO A 76 -10.48 -8.14 22.14
N SER A 77 -11.77 -8.25 21.83
CA SER A 77 -12.86 -7.53 22.51
C SER A 77 -12.99 -7.85 24.00
N TYR A 78 -12.59 -9.05 24.41
CA TYR A 78 -12.66 -9.51 25.80
C TYR A 78 -11.50 -9.03 26.69
N LYS A 79 -10.49 -8.35 26.11
CA LYS A 79 -9.33 -7.86 26.85
C LYS A 79 -9.36 -6.33 26.89
N PRO A 80 -9.48 -5.70 28.08
CA PRO A 80 -9.40 -4.25 28.18
C PRO A 80 -8.01 -3.80 27.72
N LEU A 81 -7.92 -2.70 26.96
CA LEU A 81 -6.63 -2.16 26.57
C LEU A 81 -5.90 -1.66 27.81
N SER A 82 -4.65 -2.10 28.00
CA SER A 82 -3.79 -1.53 29.01
C SER A 82 -3.47 -0.07 28.69
N GLN A 83 -3.14 0.72 29.70
CA GLN A 83 -2.74 2.11 29.53
C GLN A 83 -1.55 2.25 28.56
N SER A 84 -0.60 1.31 28.60
CA SER A 84 0.54 1.28 27.68
C SER A 84 0.12 1.05 26.22
N LEU A 85 -0.88 0.18 25.98
CA LEU A 85 -1.37 -0.08 24.63
C LEU A 85 -2.18 1.11 24.09
N GLN A 86 -2.98 1.75 24.94
CA GLN A 86 -3.69 2.99 24.59
C GLN A 86 -2.70 4.09 24.20
N PHE A 87 -1.67 4.30 25.03
CA PHE A 87 -0.60 5.25 24.72
C PHE A 87 0.09 4.94 23.39
N LEU A 88 0.39 3.66 23.11
CA LEU A 88 1.02 3.25 21.85
C LEU A 88 0.14 3.55 20.63
N ILE A 89 -1.17 3.28 20.72
CA ILE A 89 -2.12 3.57 19.64
C ILE A 89 -2.21 5.08 19.39
N GLU A 90 -2.32 5.88 20.46
CA GLU A 90 -2.35 7.34 20.35
C GLU A 90 -1.05 7.90 19.76
N PHE A 91 0.10 7.37 20.18
CA PHE A 91 1.40 7.76 19.65
C PHE A 91 1.52 7.42 18.15
N TRP A 92 1.11 6.21 17.77
CA TRP A 92 1.12 5.76 16.38
C TRP A 92 0.18 6.58 15.50
N ALA A 93 -1.03 6.88 15.99
CA ALA A 93 -1.99 7.73 15.27
C ALA A 93 -1.43 9.13 15.01
N LYS A 94 -0.73 9.72 16.00
CA LYS A 94 -0.04 11.01 15.82
C LYS A 94 1.06 10.93 14.79
N GLN A 95 1.88 9.87 14.79
CA GLN A 95 2.97 9.71 13.81
C GLN A 95 2.44 9.61 12.37
N ILE A 96 1.32 8.92 12.14
CA ILE A 96 0.74 8.77 10.80
C ILE A 96 0.07 10.06 10.30
N GLN A 97 -0.50 10.87 11.20
CA GLN A 97 -1.14 12.15 10.83
C GLN A 97 -0.14 13.28 10.52
N ILE A 98 1.16 13.07 10.77
CA ILE A 98 2.21 14.08 10.55
C ILE A 98 2.85 13.95 9.14
N GLU A 99 2.51 12.93 8.35
CA GLU A 99 2.92 12.78 6.94
C GLU A 99 1.95 13.39 5.92
#